data_AF-D7VIU0-F1
#
_entry.id   AF-D7VIU0-F1
#
_cell.length_a   1.000
_cell.length_b   1.000
_cell.length_c   1.000
_cell.angle_alpha   90.00
_cell.angle_beta   90.00
_cell.angle_gamma   90.00
#
_symmetry.space_group_name_H-M   'P 1'
#
loop_
_entity.id
_entity.type
_entity.pdbx_description
1 polymer ?
#
loop_
_entity_poly.entity_id
_entity_poly.type
_entity_poly.pdbx_seq_one_letter_code
_entity_poly.pdbx_strand_id
1 'polypeptide(L)'
;MQKNNFLIGIALGIIAPVIAYLLTTYTSLETMLSANKPAMLYFIAGLVNLVMLRYFYRNDKEQTARGIMLVTFAGTVILIYTLKIFG
;
A
#
# COMPACT_ATOMS: atom_id res chain seq x y z
N MET A 1 24.01 5.31 -11.79
CA MET A 1 23.14 6.18 -10.97
C MET A 1 22.58 5.36 -9.81
N GLN A 2 22.91 5.72 -8.57
CA GLN A 2 22.43 5.00 -7.38
C GLN A 2 20.89 5.11 -7.30
N LYS A 3 20.18 4.00 -7.54
CA LYS A 3 18.71 3.90 -7.48
C LYS A 3 18.20 3.87 -6.03
N ASN A 4 18.74 4.74 -5.17
CA ASN A 4 18.35 4.92 -3.79
C ASN A 4 17.81 6.33 -3.64
N ASN A 5 16.53 6.52 -3.95
CA ASN A 5 15.90 7.83 -3.93
C ASN A 5 14.57 7.69 -3.22
N PHE A 6 14.38 8.52 -2.20
CA PHE A 6 13.15 8.59 -1.43
C PHE A 6 11.90 8.79 -2.30
N LEU A 7 11.98 9.64 -3.33
CA LEU A 7 10.87 9.89 -4.25
C LEU A 7 10.49 8.64 -5.06
N ILE A 8 11.48 7.83 -5.46
CA ILE A 8 11.22 6.53 -6.12
C ILE A 8 10.51 5.59 -5.15
N GLY A 9 10.90 5.60 -3.88
CA GLY A 9 10.22 4.86 -2.83
C GLY A 9 8.76 5.25 -2.67
N ILE A 10 8.45 6.55 -2.67
CA ILE A 10 7.08 7.05 -2.63
C ILE A 10 6.30 6.56 -3.86
N ALA A 11 6.85 6.76 -5.06
CA ALA A 11 6.18 6.35 -6.29
C ALA A 11 5.87 4.85 -6.28
N LEU A 12 6.82 4.00 -5.86
CA LEU A 12 6.62 2.56 -5.74
C LEU A 12 5.57 2.20 -4.67
N GLY A 13 5.61 2.85 -3.51
CA GLY A 13 4.67 2.61 -2.42
C GLY A 13 3.22 2.98 -2.76
N ILE A 14 3.00 3.91 -3.70
CA ILE A 14 1.66 4.33 -4.15
C ILE A 14 1.03 3.30 -5.10
N ILE A 15 1.83 2.52 -5.83
CA ILE A 15 1.35 1.61 -6.88
C ILE A 15 0.36 0.59 -6.31
N ALA A 16 0.71 -0.11 -5.21
CA ALA A 16 -0.16 -1.14 -4.66
C ALA A 16 -1.52 -0.59 -4.15
N PRO A 17 -1.56 0.50 -3.35
CA PRO A 17 -2.82 1.15 -2.97
C PRO A 17 -3.67 1.62 -4.15
N VAL A 18 -3.04 2.17 -5.20
CA VAL A 18 -3.77 2.62 -6.41
C VAL A 18 -4.35 1.44 -7.16
N ILE A 19 -3.62 0.33 -7.29
CA ILE A 19 -4.15 -0.90 -7.90
C ILE A 19 -5.34 -1.42 -7.08
N ALA A 20 -5.25 -1.42 -5.75
CA ALA A 20 -6.38 -1.80 -4.90
C ALA A 20 -7.58 -0.87 -5.10
N TYR A 21 -7.38 0.45 -5.21
CA TYR A 21 -8.44 1.40 -5.52
C TYR A 21 -9.10 1.14 -6.88
N LEU A 22 -8.31 0.83 -7.91
CA LEU A 22 -8.86 0.49 -9.23
C LEU A 22 -9.64 -0.82 -9.20
N LEU A 23 -9.12 -1.86 -8.52
CA LEU A 23 -9.80 -3.15 -8.40
C LEU A 23 -11.10 -3.06 -7.60
N THR A 24 -11.16 -2.21 -6.58
CA THR A 24 -12.37 -1.96 -5.79
C THR A 24 -13.39 -1.13 -6.56
N THR A 25 -12.94 -0.15 -7.35
CA THR A 25 -13.83 0.75 -8.14
C THR A 25 -14.42 0.07 -9.38
N TYR A 26 -13.60 -0.69 -10.12
CA TYR A 26 -13.99 -1.23 -11.43
C TYR A 26 -14.36 -2.71 -11.38
N THR A 27 -14.25 -3.37 -10.24
CA THR A 27 -14.56 -4.80 -10.13
C THR A 27 -15.25 -5.11 -8.82
N SER A 28 -16.18 -6.07 -8.86
CA SER A 28 -16.84 -6.63 -7.67
C SER A 28 -15.91 -7.54 -6.84
N LEU A 29 -14.60 -7.48 -7.09
CA LEU A 29 -13.57 -8.31 -6.46
C LEU A 29 -13.56 -8.11 -4.95
N GLU A 30 -13.76 -6.88 -4.48
CA GLU A 30 -13.87 -6.60 -3.04
C GLU A 30 -15.06 -7.34 -2.42
N THR A 31 -16.22 -7.25 -3.07
CA THR A 31 -17.47 -7.91 -2.63
C THR A 31 -17.36 -9.43 -2.67
N MET A 32 -16.66 -9.99 -3.67
CA MET A 32 -16.42 -11.43 -3.79
C MET A 32 -15.41 -11.95 -2.78
N LEU A 33 -14.34 -11.20 -2.49
CA LEU A 33 -13.28 -11.58 -1.55
C LEU A 33 -13.71 -11.44 -0.10
N SER A 34 -14.62 -10.50 0.21
CA SER A 34 -15.20 -10.37 1.53
C SER A 34 -16.53 -9.64 1.49
N ALA A 35 -17.62 -10.41 1.54
CA ALA A 35 -18.96 -9.86 1.68
C ALA A 35 -19.17 -9.08 3.01
N ASN A 36 -18.36 -9.36 4.05
CA ASN A 36 -18.53 -8.83 5.41
C ASN A 36 -17.35 -8.00 5.93
N LYS A 37 -16.24 -7.88 5.19
CA LYS A 37 -15.06 -7.12 5.63
C LYS A 37 -14.72 -6.04 4.61
N PRO A 38 -15.12 -4.78 4.85
CA PRO A 38 -14.72 -3.68 3.99
C PRO A 38 -13.18 -3.54 4.01
N ALA A 39 -12.61 -3.19 2.85
CA ALA A 39 -11.19 -2.90 2.64
C ALA A 39 -10.19 -4.08 2.61
N MET A 40 -10.65 -5.30 2.33
CA MET A 40 -9.77 -6.48 2.20
C MET A 40 -8.65 -6.26 1.15
N LEU A 41 -8.98 -5.67 0.00
CA LEU A 41 -8.01 -5.39 -1.07
C LEU A 41 -6.95 -4.36 -0.66
N TYR A 42 -7.33 -3.34 0.09
CA TYR A 42 -6.39 -2.34 0.61
C TYR A 42 -5.47 -2.95 1.69
N PHE A 43 -5.96 -3.88 2.50
CA PHE A 43 -5.12 -4.62 3.44
C PHE A 43 -4.07 -5.45 2.70
N ILE A 44 -4.45 -6.14 1.62
CA ILE A 44 -3.52 -6.88 0.76
C ILE A 44 -2.48 -5.92 0.15
N ALA A 45 -2.89 -4.74 -0.32
CA ALA A 45 -1.96 -3.74 -0.82
C ALA A 45 -0.94 -3.30 0.24
N GLY A 46 -1.36 -3.13 1.49
CA GLY A 46 -0.47 -2.87 2.63
C GLY A 46 0.56 -3.99 2.83
N LEU A 47 0.14 -5.25 2.75
CA LEU A 47 1.06 -6.40 2.83
C LEU A 47 2.07 -6.41 1.69
N VAL A 48 1.65 -6.13 0.46
CA VAL A 48 2.56 -6.02 -0.71
C VAL A 48 3.62 -4.93 -0.47
N ASN A 49 3.21 -3.77 0.05
CA ASN A 49 4.15 -2.70 0.39
C ASN A 49 5.13 -3.11 1.50
N LEU A 50 4.71 -3.88 2.51
CA LEU A 50 5.60 -4.40 3.54
C LEU A 50 6.61 -5.42 2.99
N VAL A 51 6.20 -6.27 2.04
CA VAL A 51 7.10 -7.19 1.34
C VAL A 51 8.12 -6.41 0.51
N MET A 52 7.68 -5.39 -0.24
CA MET A 52 8.59 -4.48 -0.95
C MET A 52 9.55 -3.80 0.02
N LEU A 53 9.04 -3.27 1.13
CA LEU A 53 9.83 -2.61 2.16
C LEU A 53 10.97 -3.52 2.66
N ARG A 54 10.64 -4.77 3.00
CA ARG A 54 11.62 -5.78 3.41
C ARG A 54 12.64 -6.07 2.31
N TYR A 55 12.21 -6.16 1.06
CA TYR A 55 13.10 -6.36 -0.07
C TYR A 55 14.08 -5.19 -0.24
N PHE A 56 13.61 -3.94 -0.21
CA PHE A 56 14.48 -2.77 -0.38
C PHE A 56 15.45 -2.56 0.78
N TYR A 57 15.04 -2.85 2.03
CA TYR A 57 15.97 -2.84 3.16
C TYR A 57 17.05 -3.90 3.05
N ARG A 58 16.73 -5.13 2.59
CA ARG A 58 17.73 -6.20 2.40
C ARG A 58 18.74 -5.93 1.28
N ASN A 59 18.47 -4.95 0.41
CA ASN A 59 19.34 -4.58 -0.71
C ASN A 59 20.02 -3.22 -0.48
N ASP A 60 20.15 -2.76 0.77
CA ASP A 60 20.79 -1.50 1.18
C ASP A 60 20.20 -0.24 0.51
N LYS A 61 18.92 -0.30 0.07
CA LYS A 61 18.21 0.83 -0.55
C LYS A 61 17.35 1.55 0.47
N GLU A 62 17.98 2.07 1.52
CA GLU A 62 17.29 2.67 2.66
C GLU A 62 16.36 3.83 2.31
N GLN A 63 16.77 4.76 1.43
CA GLN A 63 15.93 5.92 1.10
C GLN A 63 14.67 5.49 0.37
N THR A 64 14.79 4.58 -0.60
CA THR A 64 13.65 3.99 -1.30
C THR A 64 12.74 3.25 -0.32
N ALA A 65 13.31 2.47 0.61
CA ALA A 65 12.56 1.78 1.65
C ALA A 65 11.79 2.77 2.55
N ARG A 66 12.43 3.86 2.99
CA ARG A 66 11.77 4.91 3.79
C ARG A 66 10.61 5.57 3.05
N GLY A 67 10.72 5.77 1.73
CA GLY A 67 9.62 6.28 0.91
C GLY A 67 8.42 5.33 0.90
N ILE A 68 8.66 4.03 0.70
CA ILE A 68 7.62 2.99 0.73
C ILE A 68 6.98 2.93 2.13
N MET A 69 7.79 2.99 3.18
CA MET A 69 7.32 2.99 4.57
C MET A 69 6.38 4.16 4.84
N LEU A 70 6.74 5.38 4.40
CA LEU A 70 5.91 6.56 4.59
C LEU A 70 4.54 6.41 3.92
N VAL A 71 4.52 5.94 2.67
CA VAL A 71 3.25 5.72 1.95
C VAL A 71 2.42 4.62 2.61
N THR A 72 3.06 3.54 3.07
CA THR A 72 2.38 2.46 3.78
C THR A 72 1.74 2.97 5.06
N PHE A 73 2.49 3.72 5.87
CA PHE A 73 2.00 4.26 7.13
C PHE A 73 0.87 5.27 6.90
N ALA A 74 1.06 6.21 5.98
CA ALA A 74 0.02 7.17 5.61
C ALA A 74 -1.24 6.48 5.07
N GLY A 75 -1.08 5.49 4.20
CA GLY A 75 -2.18 4.70 3.64
C GLY A 75 -2.95 3.92 4.70
N THR A 76 -2.25 3.29 5.65
CA THR A 76 -2.89 2.60 6.78
C THR A 76 -3.63 3.57 7.69
N VAL A 77 -3.07 4.74 7.99
CA VAL A 77 -3.75 5.79 8.76
C VAL A 77 -5.03 6.23 8.04
N ILE A 78 -4.95 6.58 6.76
CA ILE A 78 -6.11 6.96 5.94
C ILE A 78 -7.16 5.86 5.96
N LEU A 79 -6.76 4.60 5.76
CA LEU A 79 -7.67 3.46 5.76
C LEU A 79 -8.37 3.28 7.11
N ILE A 80 -7.65 3.38 8.22
CA ILE A 80 -8.24 3.28 9.57
C ILE A 80 -9.24 4.41 9.80
N TYR A 81 -8.90 5.64 9.40
CA TYR A 81 -9.83 6.78 9.51
C TYR A 81 -11.08 6.57 8.67
N THR A 82 -10.93 6.14 7.41
CA THR A 82 -12.08 5.83 6.54
C THR A 82 -12.93 4.72 7.15
N LEU A 83 -12.35 3.59 7.57
CA LEU A 83 -13.11 2.50 8.19
C LEU A 83 -13.79 2.90 9.49
N LYS A 84 -13.18 3.78 10.31
CA LYS A 84 -13.79 4.27 11.55
C LYS A 84 -14.90 5.30 11.32
N ILE A 85 -14.84 6.05 10.21
CA ILE A 85 -15.86 7.03 9.85
C ILE A 85 -17.09 6.34 9.20
N PHE A 86 -16.87 5.23 8.47
CA PHE A 86 -17.91 4.52 7.73
C PHE A 86 -18.41 3.23 8.41
N GLY A 87 -17.75 2.74 9.45
CA GLY A 87 -18.15 1.56 10.24
C GLY A 87 -18.75 1.95 11.58
#